data_AF-A0A944YT64-F1
#
_entry.id   AF-A0A944YT64-F1
#
_cell.length_a   1.000
_cell.length_b   1.000
_cell.length_c   1.000
_cell.angle_alpha   90.00
_cell.angle_beta   90.00
_cell.angle_gamma   90.00
#
_symmetry.space_group_name_H-M   'P 1'
#
loop_
_entity.id
_entity.type
_entity.pdbx_description
1 polymer ?
#
loop_
_entity_poly.entity_id
_entity_poly.type
_entity_poly.pdbx_seq_one_letter_code
_entity_poly.pdbx_strand_id
1 'polypeptide(L)'
;MRRTFILFFLIFISLLNANYLIDVYHKDYGVIDRTVLVFDTRPDYEILKHESDLQINLSGCRKDASLRESNITNSKVITGLNYLVTKDKVSVSIGINTSQLLITGEIYKVEGMELQGDVFKLVLDIFISTDPQTLSELTSYAQFYEKTGDAKLAKEYNDKVVGLHNELKSQQKITDTDPTQAVTKKESVKVVNIVKSDFQNFVSKLNFKLIGIILSALILMVIVIFLIIKLSRKKTSSFKTDNDSLRPSDGFADIEYLKELAKNLASKDWEVEEIAKELELPLETIQRIIAPDLEQELEHM
;
A
#
# COMPACT_ATOMS: atom_id res chain seq x y z
N MET A 1 -4.30 -41.77 -21.94
CA MET A 1 -5.22 -40.63 -22.07
C MET A 1 -5.72 -40.08 -20.73
N ARG A 2 -6.33 -40.88 -19.84
CA ARG A 2 -6.85 -40.36 -18.55
C ARG A 2 -5.80 -39.66 -17.66
N ARG A 3 -4.60 -40.22 -17.51
CA ARG A 3 -3.52 -39.63 -16.69
C ARG A 3 -2.96 -38.34 -17.28
N THR A 4 -2.78 -38.29 -18.61
CA THR A 4 -2.33 -37.08 -19.32
C THR A 4 -3.36 -35.96 -19.24
N PHE A 5 -4.67 -36.29 -19.32
CA PHE A 5 -5.74 -35.30 -19.15
C PHE A 5 -5.77 -34.71 -17.74
N ILE A 6 -5.61 -35.53 -16.69
CA ILE A 6 -5.55 -35.05 -15.30
C ILE A 6 -4.34 -34.14 -15.10
N LEU A 7 -3.17 -34.47 -15.66
CA LEU A 7 -1.98 -33.63 -15.56
C LEU A 7 -2.19 -32.27 -16.26
N PHE A 8 -2.77 -32.28 -17.46
CA PHE A 8 -3.06 -31.05 -18.22
C PHE A 8 -4.09 -30.18 -17.50
N PHE A 9 -5.11 -30.80 -16.90
CA PHE A 9 -6.13 -30.11 -16.11
C PHE A 9 -5.56 -29.48 -14.82
N LEU A 10 -4.65 -30.17 -14.13
CA LEU A 10 -3.97 -29.62 -12.94
C LEU A 10 -3.05 -28.46 -13.31
N ILE A 11 -2.32 -28.56 -14.41
CA ILE A 11 -1.50 -27.46 -14.94
C ILE A 11 -2.39 -26.28 -15.32
N PHE A 12 -3.49 -26.53 -16.03
CA PHE A 12 -4.45 -25.49 -16.41
C PHE A 12 -5.09 -24.79 -15.20
N ILE A 13 -5.45 -25.53 -14.15
CA ILE A 13 -5.97 -24.94 -12.90
C ILE A 13 -4.91 -24.07 -12.21
N SER A 14 -3.65 -24.50 -12.20
CA SER A 14 -2.58 -23.72 -11.58
C SER A 14 -2.34 -22.37 -12.29
N LEU A 15 -2.60 -22.30 -13.60
CA LEU A 15 -2.50 -21.08 -14.39
C LEU A 15 -3.66 -20.10 -14.17
N LEU A 16 -4.78 -20.54 -13.58
CA LEU A 16 -5.98 -19.74 -13.35
C LEU A 16 -5.98 -19.02 -11.99
N ASN A 17 -5.03 -19.30 -11.09
CA ASN A 17 -5.01 -18.77 -9.72
C ASN A 17 -4.04 -17.58 -9.54
N ALA A 18 -3.77 -16.79 -10.58
CA ALA A 18 -3.04 -15.54 -10.39
C ALA A 18 -3.98 -14.49 -9.80
N ASN A 19 -3.55 -13.86 -8.71
CA ASN A 19 -4.28 -12.74 -8.11
C ASN A 19 -4.05 -11.50 -8.97
N TYR A 20 -4.97 -10.55 -8.98
CA TYR A 20 -4.87 -9.32 -9.76
C TYR A 20 -4.90 -8.10 -8.85
N LEU A 21 -3.92 -7.20 -9.03
CA LEU A 21 -4.01 -5.82 -8.56
C LEU A 21 -4.92 -5.07 -9.53
N ILE A 22 -6.17 -4.85 -9.11
CA ILE A 22 -7.25 -4.29 -9.92
C ILE A 22 -7.18 -2.77 -9.94
N ASP A 23 -7.01 -2.15 -8.76
CA ASP A 23 -7.12 -0.71 -8.60
C ASP A 23 -6.17 -0.19 -7.52
N VAL A 24 -5.84 1.09 -7.59
CA VAL A 24 -5.08 1.80 -6.56
C VAL A 24 -5.73 3.15 -6.29
N TYR A 25 -6.17 3.36 -5.06
CA TYR A 25 -6.68 4.65 -4.62
C TYR A 25 -5.65 5.38 -3.79
N HIS A 26 -5.65 6.69 -3.93
CA HIS A 26 -4.84 7.58 -3.12
C HIS A 26 -5.70 8.74 -2.62
N LYS A 27 -5.46 9.18 -1.38
CA LYS A 27 -6.08 10.37 -0.81
C LYS A 27 -5.15 11.09 0.17
N ASP A 28 -4.99 12.38 -0.09
CA ASP A 28 -4.23 13.34 0.71
C ASP A 28 -5.09 13.96 1.83
N TYR A 29 -4.59 13.89 3.06
CA TYR A 29 -5.16 14.49 4.27
C TYR A 29 -4.23 15.54 4.89
N GLY A 30 -3.35 16.16 4.10
CA GLY A 30 -2.38 17.15 4.51
C GLY A 30 -1.03 16.53 4.77
N VAL A 31 -0.76 16.13 6.02
CA VAL A 31 0.50 15.47 6.42
C VAL A 31 0.36 13.96 6.61
N ILE A 32 -0.76 13.41 6.13
CA ILE A 32 -1.08 11.99 6.13
C ILE A 32 -1.63 11.64 4.75
N ASP A 33 -1.11 10.58 4.15
CA ASP A 33 -1.63 10.01 2.92
C ASP A 33 -2.19 8.63 3.16
N ARG A 34 -3.36 8.34 2.57
CA ARG A 34 -3.91 7.00 2.51
C ARG A 34 -3.77 6.45 1.11
N THR A 35 -3.03 5.35 0.96
CA THR A 35 -2.95 4.57 -0.27
C THR A 35 -3.67 3.24 -0.08
N VAL A 36 -4.53 2.85 -1.02
CA VAL A 36 -5.30 1.61 -0.97
C VAL A 36 -5.03 0.79 -2.21
N LEU A 37 -4.40 -0.37 -2.04
CA LEU A 37 -4.22 -1.35 -3.09
C LEU A 37 -5.40 -2.32 -3.08
N VAL A 38 -6.09 -2.47 -4.22
CA VAL A 38 -7.29 -3.31 -4.36
C VAL A 38 -6.99 -4.52 -5.21
N PHE A 39 -7.35 -5.69 -4.69
CA PHE A 39 -7.09 -6.98 -5.29
C PHE A 39 -8.36 -7.80 -5.43
N ASP A 40 -8.43 -8.64 -6.45
CA ASP A 40 -9.53 -9.61 -6.59
C ASP A 40 -9.59 -10.58 -5.41
N THR A 41 -8.43 -10.98 -4.93
CA THR A 41 -8.21 -11.95 -3.87
C THR A 41 -6.95 -11.55 -3.08
N ARG A 42 -6.80 -12.07 -1.87
CA ARG A 42 -5.68 -11.71 -0.99
C ARG A 42 -4.35 -12.24 -1.59
N PRO A 43 -3.41 -11.37 -1.98
CA PRO A 43 -2.11 -11.81 -2.45
C PRO A 43 -1.19 -12.21 -1.30
N ASP A 44 -0.15 -12.98 -1.61
CA ASP A 44 1.03 -13.06 -0.75
C ASP A 44 1.83 -11.77 -0.94
N TYR A 45 2.10 -11.05 0.14
CA TYR A 45 2.79 -9.76 0.07
C TYR A 45 3.77 -9.52 1.21
N GLU A 46 4.76 -8.68 0.93
CA GLU A 46 5.75 -8.16 1.86
C GLU A 46 5.84 -6.64 1.70
N ILE A 47 5.97 -5.91 2.80
CA ILE A 47 6.12 -4.46 2.81
C ILE A 47 7.52 -4.15 3.35
N LEU A 48 8.33 -3.51 2.53
CA LEU A 48 9.68 -3.05 2.86
C LEU A 48 9.65 -1.53 2.99
N LYS A 49 10.16 -1.04 4.12
CA LYS A 49 10.18 0.38 4.45
C LYS A 49 11.62 0.89 4.32
N HIS A 50 11.82 1.90 3.49
CA HIS A 50 13.10 2.59 3.32
C HIS A 50 12.98 4.06 3.70
N GLU A 51 14.06 4.83 3.62
CA GLU A 51 14.05 6.25 3.97
C GLU A 51 13.24 7.10 2.99
N SER A 52 13.37 6.83 1.69
CA SER A 52 12.77 7.62 0.60
C SER A 52 11.59 6.97 -0.09
N ASP A 53 11.30 5.69 0.20
CA ASP A 53 10.19 4.98 -0.42
C ASP A 53 9.65 3.85 0.46
N LEU A 54 8.42 3.44 0.14
CA LEU A 54 7.75 2.26 0.67
C LEU A 54 7.54 1.28 -0.48
N GLN A 55 8.11 0.09 -0.40
CA GLN A 55 8.01 -0.94 -1.41
C GLN A 55 7.07 -2.07 -0.96
N ILE A 56 6.11 -2.43 -1.81
CA ILE A 56 5.17 -3.53 -1.58
C ILE A 56 5.38 -4.60 -2.63
N ASN A 57 5.96 -5.72 -2.22
CA ASN A 57 6.27 -6.86 -3.06
C ASN A 57 5.11 -7.85 -3.04
N LEU A 58 4.46 -8.05 -4.18
CA LEU A 58 3.30 -8.92 -4.35
C LEU A 58 3.73 -10.17 -5.15
N SER A 59 3.56 -11.35 -4.54
CA SER A 59 3.88 -12.64 -5.17
C SER A 59 2.61 -13.35 -5.64
N GLY A 60 2.69 -14.07 -6.77
CA GLY A 60 1.54 -14.72 -7.39
C GLY A 60 0.48 -13.71 -7.85
N CYS A 61 0.91 -12.48 -8.16
CA CYS A 61 0.04 -11.34 -8.45
C CYS A 61 0.39 -10.76 -9.82
N ARG A 62 -0.62 -10.30 -10.55
CA ARG A 62 -0.49 -9.61 -11.83
C ARG A 62 -1.14 -8.23 -11.75
N LYS A 63 -0.61 -7.28 -12.51
CA LYS A 63 -1.26 -5.98 -12.70
C LYS A 63 -2.43 -6.15 -13.67
N ASP A 64 -3.61 -5.67 -13.30
CA ASP A 64 -4.72 -5.60 -14.23
C ASP A 64 -4.40 -4.62 -15.38
N ALA A 65 -4.73 -5.00 -16.61
CA ALA A 65 -4.44 -4.18 -17.79
C ALA A 65 -5.18 -2.84 -17.80
N SER A 66 -6.26 -2.71 -17.03
CA SER A 66 -7.02 -1.47 -16.85
C SER A 66 -6.44 -0.56 -15.78
N LEU A 67 -5.50 -1.03 -14.95
CA LEU A 67 -4.89 -0.25 -13.88
C LEU A 67 -4.05 0.89 -14.46
N ARG A 68 -4.59 2.10 -14.36
CA ARG A 68 -3.91 3.34 -14.78
C ARG A 68 -2.86 3.74 -13.76
N GLU A 69 -1.84 4.43 -14.23
CA GLU A 69 -0.91 5.12 -13.34
C GLU A 69 -1.65 6.23 -12.60
N SER A 70 -1.44 6.29 -11.29
CA SER A 70 -1.99 7.34 -10.44
C SER A 70 -1.08 8.55 -10.51
N ASN A 71 -1.54 9.63 -11.14
CA ASN A 71 -0.84 10.91 -11.09
C ASN A 71 -1.07 11.54 -9.72
N ILE A 72 -0.13 11.33 -8.81
CA ILE A 72 -0.11 12.00 -7.52
C ILE A 72 0.56 13.35 -7.72
N THR A 73 -0.24 14.42 -7.59
CA THR A 73 0.25 15.80 -7.68
C THR A 73 -0.04 16.51 -6.37
N ASN A 74 0.95 17.25 -5.86
CA ASN A 74 0.83 18.13 -4.69
C ASN A 74 0.63 17.45 -3.33
N SER A 75 0.86 16.14 -3.20
CA SER A 75 0.92 15.53 -1.87
C SER A 75 2.15 16.05 -1.12
N LYS A 76 1.98 16.33 0.18
CA LYS A 76 3.10 16.65 1.06
C LYS A 76 3.85 15.40 1.52
N VAL A 77 3.22 14.22 1.51
CA VAL A 77 3.74 12.99 2.11
C VAL A 77 4.36 12.07 1.07
N ILE A 78 3.70 11.83 -0.06
CA ILE A 78 4.22 10.95 -1.12
C ILE A 78 4.52 11.75 -2.39
N THR A 79 5.58 11.35 -3.09
CA THR A 79 6.05 12.00 -4.32
C THR A 79 5.55 11.32 -5.58
N GLY A 80 5.15 10.05 -5.48
CA GLY A 80 4.65 9.29 -6.61
C GLY A 80 4.39 7.84 -6.27
N LEU A 81 3.82 7.13 -7.25
CA LEU A 81 3.53 5.71 -7.14
C LEU A 81 3.89 5.03 -8.47
N ASN A 82 4.81 4.08 -8.39
CA ASN A 82 5.32 3.36 -9.54
C ASN A 82 5.02 1.87 -9.42
N TYR A 83 4.91 1.22 -10.57
CA TYR A 83 4.68 -0.21 -10.65
C TYR A 83 5.78 -0.86 -11.45
N LEU A 84 6.26 -1.99 -10.95
CA LEU A 84 7.11 -2.89 -11.68
C LEU A 84 6.39 -4.24 -11.77
N VAL A 85 6.26 -4.76 -13.00
CA VAL A 85 5.45 -5.96 -13.27
C VAL A 85 6.30 -7.00 -13.97
N THR A 86 6.32 -8.22 -13.43
CA THR A 86 6.83 -9.41 -14.11
C THR A 86 5.70 -10.42 -14.32
N LYS A 87 5.99 -11.64 -14.78
CA LYS A 87 4.96 -12.63 -15.16
C LYS A 87 4.01 -13.01 -14.01
N ASP A 88 4.52 -13.03 -12.78
CA ASP A 88 3.84 -13.52 -11.58
C ASP A 88 4.11 -12.66 -10.33
N LYS A 89 4.77 -11.51 -10.49
CA LYS A 89 5.04 -10.58 -9.40
C LYS A 89 4.69 -9.15 -9.81
N VAL A 90 4.24 -8.39 -8.83
CA VAL A 90 4.08 -6.94 -8.93
C VAL A 90 4.82 -6.31 -7.76
N SER A 91 5.69 -5.35 -8.02
CA SER A 91 6.23 -4.46 -7.00
C SER A 91 5.57 -3.10 -7.14
N VAL A 92 5.05 -2.57 -6.03
CA VAL A 92 4.51 -1.21 -5.94
C VAL A 92 5.48 -0.39 -5.11
N SER A 93 6.05 0.65 -5.70
CA SER A 93 6.94 1.59 -5.01
C SER A 93 6.22 2.91 -4.81
N ILE A 94 6.09 3.33 -3.55
CA ILE A 94 5.50 4.62 -3.17
C ILE A 94 6.64 5.53 -2.72
N GLY A 95 6.96 6.54 -3.52
CA GLY A 95 7.99 7.51 -3.17
C GLY A 95 7.51 8.40 -2.02
N ILE A 96 8.36 8.62 -1.02
CA ILE A 96 8.07 9.43 0.17
C ILE A 96 8.80 10.76 0.07
N ASN A 97 8.13 11.83 0.48
CA ASN A 97 8.73 13.15 0.58
C ASN A 97 9.59 13.23 1.86
N THR A 98 10.90 13.14 1.70
CA THR A 98 11.88 13.15 2.78
C THR A 98 12.25 14.56 3.27
N SER A 99 11.58 15.61 2.80
CA SER A 99 11.87 17.00 3.23
C SER A 99 11.78 17.18 4.75
N GLN A 100 10.93 16.40 5.43
CA GLN A 100 10.79 16.43 6.90
C GLN A 100 11.85 15.62 7.65
N LEU A 101 12.44 14.59 7.02
CA LEU A 101 13.51 13.79 7.62
C LEU A 101 14.73 14.66 7.95
N LEU A 102 15.07 15.60 7.07
CA LEU A 102 16.18 16.54 7.28
C LEU A 102 15.96 17.50 8.46
N ILE A 103 14.70 17.71 8.87
CA ILE A 103 14.32 18.65 9.93
C ILE A 103 14.16 17.93 11.27
N THR A 104 13.47 16.79 11.25
CA THR A 104 13.04 16.07 12.46
C THR A 104 13.92 14.88 12.80
N GLY A 105 14.68 14.35 11.84
CA GLY A 105 15.38 13.06 11.97
C GLY A 105 14.45 11.85 11.97
N GLU A 106 13.13 12.05 11.77
CA GLU A 106 12.15 10.97 11.67
C GLU A 106 11.91 10.60 10.21
N ILE A 107 11.92 9.30 9.90
CA ILE A 107 11.78 8.80 8.54
C ILE A 107 10.34 9.06 8.03
N TYR A 108 9.37 8.36 8.60
CA TYR A 108 7.92 8.51 8.44
C TYR A 108 7.29 7.34 9.20
N LYS A 109 5.97 7.32 9.38
CA LYS A 109 5.25 6.18 9.98
C LYS A 109 4.29 5.58 8.96
N VAL A 110 4.18 4.27 8.95
CA VAL A 110 3.19 3.54 8.13
C VAL A 110 2.35 2.68 9.04
N GLU A 111 1.03 2.80 8.90
CA GLU A 111 0.07 1.88 9.49
C GLU A 111 -0.65 1.13 8.37
N GLY A 112 -0.58 -0.20 8.42
CA GLY A 112 -1.23 -1.07 7.44
C GLY A 112 -2.48 -1.72 8.02
N MET A 113 -3.54 -1.82 7.22
CA MET A 113 -4.72 -2.59 7.58
C MET A 113 -5.24 -3.38 6.38
N GLU A 114 -5.68 -4.61 6.64
CA GLU A 114 -6.31 -5.48 5.66
C GLU A 114 -7.83 -5.40 5.77
N LEU A 115 -8.51 -5.18 4.65
CA LEU A 115 -9.97 -5.23 4.56
C LEU A 115 -10.38 -6.40 3.65
N GLN A 116 -11.21 -7.28 4.19
CA GLN A 116 -11.81 -8.39 3.43
C GLN A 116 -13.26 -8.06 3.08
N GLY A 117 -13.67 -8.44 1.87
CA GLY A 117 -15.03 -8.29 1.34
C GLY A 117 -15.14 -9.03 0.01
N ASP A 118 -15.92 -8.48 -0.93
CA ASP A 118 -15.99 -8.99 -2.31
C ASP A 118 -14.65 -8.88 -3.05
N VAL A 119 -13.82 -7.91 -2.62
CA VAL A 119 -12.42 -7.71 -3.04
C VAL A 119 -11.55 -7.58 -1.80
N PHE A 120 -10.28 -7.94 -1.92
CA PHE A 120 -9.29 -7.72 -0.86
C PHE A 120 -8.69 -6.31 -0.99
N LYS A 121 -8.51 -5.59 0.12
CA LYS A 121 -7.83 -4.28 0.11
C LYS A 121 -6.72 -4.24 1.15
N LEU A 122 -5.55 -3.81 0.72
CA LEU A 122 -4.45 -3.41 1.60
C LEU A 122 -4.45 -1.88 1.69
N VAL A 123 -4.79 -1.35 2.86
CA VAL A 123 -4.81 0.08 3.13
C VAL A 123 -3.54 0.44 3.89
N LEU A 124 -2.84 1.46 3.41
CA LEU A 124 -1.60 1.98 3.96
C LEU A 124 -1.81 3.46 4.30
N ASP A 125 -1.76 3.77 5.59
CA ASP A 125 -1.76 5.13 6.10
C ASP A 125 -0.33 5.56 6.37
N ILE A 126 0.13 6.56 5.63
CA ILE A 126 1.51 7.04 5.62
C ILE A 126 1.51 8.42 6.26
N PHE A 127 2.21 8.55 7.37
CA PHE A 127 2.30 9.77 8.17
C PHE A 127 3.71 10.34 8.03
N ILE A 128 3.82 11.62 7.69
CA ILE A 128 5.14 12.24 7.49
C ILE A 128 5.95 12.42 8.79
N SER A 129 5.31 12.31 9.96
CA SER A 129 5.94 12.40 11.28
C SER A 129 5.22 11.48 12.27
N THR A 130 5.88 11.11 13.37
CA THR A 130 5.21 10.45 14.49
C THR A 130 4.70 11.42 15.55
N ASP A 131 5.23 12.63 15.56
CA ASP A 131 4.99 13.65 16.57
C ASP A 131 4.60 14.99 15.91
N PRO A 132 3.32 15.17 15.51
CA PRO A 132 2.86 16.40 14.89
C PRO A 132 2.89 17.56 15.90
N GLN A 133 3.69 18.60 15.60
CA GLN A 133 3.92 19.73 16.50
C GLN A 133 3.25 21.01 16.02
N THR A 134 3.04 21.16 14.71
CA THR A 134 2.44 22.37 14.15
C THR A 134 0.93 22.32 14.16
N LEU A 135 0.29 23.50 14.17
CA LEU A 135 -1.17 23.61 14.09
C LEU A 135 -1.73 22.93 12.83
N SER A 136 -1.01 23.05 11.70
CA SER A 136 -1.39 22.42 10.43
C SER A 136 -1.32 20.90 10.51
N GLU A 137 -0.29 20.34 11.13
CA GLU A 137 -0.14 18.90 11.31
C GLU A 137 -1.21 18.35 12.24
N LEU A 138 -1.37 18.94 13.43
CA LEU A 138 -2.39 18.51 14.39
C LEU A 138 -3.81 18.56 13.80
N THR A 139 -4.12 19.58 13.01
CA THR A 139 -5.40 19.68 12.29
C THR A 139 -5.57 18.56 11.26
N SER A 140 -4.50 18.23 10.52
CA SER A 140 -4.50 17.12 9.54
C SER A 140 -4.75 15.78 10.22
N TYR A 141 -4.12 15.53 11.37
CA TYR A 141 -4.35 14.31 12.16
C TYR A 141 -5.78 14.24 12.68
N ALA A 142 -6.30 15.33 13.23
CA ALA A 142 -7.68 15.38 13.71
C ALA A 142 -8.69 15.07 12.59
N GLN A 143 -8.53 15.70 11.43
CA GLN A 143 -9.39 15.48 10.26
C GLN A 143 -9.26 14.05 9.73
N PHE A 144 -8.04 13.52 9.64
CA PHE A 144 -7.80 12.15 9.20
C PHE A 144 -8.57 11.17 10.09
N TYR A 145 -8.37 11.20 11.41
CA TYR A 145 -9.04 10.29 12.33
C TYR A 145 -10.56 10.47 12.37
N GLU A 146 -11.06 11.69 12.18
CA GLU A 146 -12.50 11.93 12.04
C GLU A 146 -13.06 11.24 10.79
N LYS A 147 -12.35 11.33 9.65
CA LYS A 147 -12.78 10.72 8.38
C LYS A 147 -12.63 9.20 8.37
N THR A 148 -11.67 8.66 9.10
CA THR A 148 -11.42 7.21 9.19
C THR A 148 -12.23 6.54 10.31
N GLY A 149 -12.88 7.33 11.16
CA GLY A 149 -13.83 6.86 12.16
C GLY A 149 -13.26 6.65 13.56
N ASP A 150 -12.00 7.02 13.81
CA ASP A 150 -11.42 7.01 15.16
C ASP A 150 -11.77 8.31 15.90
N ALA A 151 -12.99 8.35 16.42
CA ALA A 151 -13.49 9.52 17.16
C ALA A 151 -12.65 9.85 18.41
N LYS A 152 -11.94 8.86 18.99
CA LYS A 152 -11.13 9.07 20.18
C LYS A 152 -9.86 9.83 19.81
N LEU A 153 -9.11 9.35 18.83
CA LEU A 153 -7.90 10.01 18.35
C LEU A 153 -8.23 11.36 17.72
N ALA A 154 -9.32 11.45 16.95
CA ALA A 154 -9.78 12.71 16.39
C ALA A 154 -10.01 13.78 17.48
N LYS A 155 -10.64 13.39 18.60
CA LYS A 155 -10.83 14.30 19.74
C LYS A 155 -9.51 14.67 20.38
N GLU A 156 -8.61 13.72 20.61
CA GLU A 156 -7.30 13.98 21.23
C GLU A 156 -6.50 15.01 20.42
N TYR A 157 -6.44 14.86 19.10
CA TYR A 157 -5.73 15.83 18.25
C TYR A 157 -6.45 17.18 18.19
N ASN A 158 -7.78 17.22 18.19
CA ASN A 158 -8.52 18.48 18.31
C ASN A 158 -8.23 19.20 19.64
N ASP A 159 -8.13 18.48 20.76
CA ASP A 159 -7.78 19.05 22.05
C ASP A 159 -6.35 19.63 22.02
N LYS A 160 -5.40 18.96 21.34
CA LYS A 160 -4.04 19.49 21.09
C LYS A 160 -4.04 20.74 20.21
N VAL A 161 -4.84 20.78 19.15
CA VAL A 161 -5.04 21.98 18.30
C VAL A 161 -5.50 23.17 19.14
N VAL A 162 -6.50 22.97 20.00
CA VAL A 162 -7.02 24.02 20.89
C VAL A 162 -5.98 24.47 21.90
N GLY A 163 -5.25 23.53 22.50
CA GLY A 163 -4.14 23.81 23.42
C GLY A 163 -3.08 24.70 22.78
N LEU A 164 -2.53 24.27 21.65
CA LEU A 164 -1.50 25.01 20.92
C LEU A 164 -1.99 26.38 20.45
N HIS A 165 -3.23 26.50 19.97
CA HIS A 165 -3.79 27.79 19.57
C HIS A 165 -3.87 28.77 20.74
N ASN A 166 -4.26 28.30 21.94
CA ASN A 166 -4.30 29.13 23.14
C ASN A 166 -2.90 29.52 23.63
N GLU A 167 -1.91 28.64 23.52
CA GLU A 167 -0.51 28.94 23.85
C GLU A 167 0.05 30.02 22.92
N LEU A 168 -0.12 29.88 21.61
CA LEU A 168 0.31 30.88 20.62
C LEU A 168 -0.35 32.24 20.87
N LYS A 169 -1.66 32.24 21.17
CA LYS A 169 -2.38 33.47 21.51
C LYS A 169 -1.88 34.10 22.81
N SER A 170 -1.52 33.29 23.80
CA SER A 170 -0.97 33.77 25.07
C SER A 170 0.44 34.35 24.90
N GLN A 171 1.27 33.73 24.06
CA GLN A 171 2.59 34.25 23.70
C GLN A 171 2.49 35.59 22.94
N GLN A 172 1.54 35.72 22.01
CA GLN A 172 1.26 37.00 21.35
C GLN A 172 0.76 38.07 22.32
N LYS A 173 -0.06 37.70 23.32
CA LYS A 173 -0.59 38.62 24.33
C LYS A 173 0.44 39.05 25.38
N ILE A 174 1.57 38.36 25.50
CA ILE A 174 2.70 38.78 26.36
C ILE A 174 3.55 39.86 25.66
N THR A 175 3.48 39.98 24.33
CA THR A 175 4.11 41.07 23.56
C THR A 175 3.25 42.33 23.47
N ASP A 176 1.91 42.21 23.64
CA ASP A 176 0.98 43.34 23.68
C ASP A 176 0.07 43.24 24.93
N THR A 177 0.46 43.92 26.02
CA THR A 177 -0.44 44.22 27.16
C THR A 177 -1.41 45.33 26.71
N ASP A 178 -2.74 45.30 26.84
CA ASP A 178 -3.65 45.03 27.97
C ASP A 178 -5.13 44.85 27.44
N PRO A 179 -6.13 44.34 28.22
CA PRO A 179 -7.31 43.64 27.69
C PRO A 179 -8.64 44.39 27.76
N THR A 180 -9.66 43.90 27.03
CA THR A 180 -11.07 43.99 27.46
C THR A 180 -11.87 42.73 27.07
N GLN A 181 -12.71 42.32 28.02
CA GLN A 181 -13.67 41.20 28.16
C GLN A 181 -14.78 41.20 27.07
N ALA A 182 -15.69 40.23 26.85
CA ALA A 182 -15.99 38.83 27.21
C ALA A 182 -17.30 38.46 26.42
N VAL A 183 -17.88 37.25 26.66
CA VAL A 183 -19.34 36.89 26.62
C VAL A 183 -19.81 35.83 25.58
N THR A 184 -19.95 34.56 26.08
CA THR A 184 -21.02 33.50 25.94
C THR A 184 -21.66 33.08 24.58
N LYS A 185 -22.26 31.89 24.32
CA LYS A 185 -22.47 30.54 24.94
C LYS A 185 -23.48 29.75 24.05
N LYS A 186 -23.23 28.45 23.76
CA LYS A 186 -24.15 27.29 23.43
C LYS A 186 -25.18 27.45 22.26
N GLU A 187 -25.78 26.42 21.62
CA GLU A 187 -25.94 24.97 21.87
C GLU A 187 -26.32 24.24 20.56
N SER A 188 -26.22 22.90 20.61
CA SER A 188 -26.49 21.85 19.62
C SER A 188 -27.98 21.56 19.33
N VAL A 189 -28.28 20.94 18.18
CA VAL A 189 -29.46 20.05 17.97
C VAL A 189 -29.09 18.84 17.11
N LYS A 190 -29.72 17.68 17.41
CA LYS A 190 -29.39 16.32 16.98
C LYS A 190 -30.65 15.62 16.43
N VAL A 191 -30.42 14.58 15.59
CA VAL A 191 -31.28 13.39 15.30
C VAL A 191 -32.39 13.51 14.23
N VAL A 192 -32.33 12.65 13.20
CA VAL A 192 -33.40 11.70 12.79
C VAL A 192 -32.75 10.42 12.24
N ASN A 193 -33.42 9.30 12.47
CA ASN A 193 -32.96 7.92 12.40
C ASN A 193 -33.91 7.09 11.49
N ILE A 194 -33.42 5.94 11.00
CA ILE A 194 -34.17 4.71 10.60
C ILE A 194 -34.83 4.67 9.20
N VAL A 195 -34.35 3.72 8.36
CA VAL A 195 -35.21 2.77 7.63
C VAL A 195 -34.49 1.41 7.55
N LYS A 196 -35.21 0.33 7.92
CA LYS A 196 -34.84 -1.07 7.68
C LYS A 196 -36.08 -1.83 7.22
N SER A 197 -35.78 -2.92 6.50
CA SER A 197 -36.57 -4.11 6.17
C SER A 197 -37.53 -4.02 4.97
N ASP A 198 -37.32 -4.91 3.98
CA ASP A 198 -38.11 -6.13 3.83
C ASP A 198 -37.65 -6.91 2.60
N PHE A 199 -37.21 -8.15 2.78
CA PHE A 199 -37.13 -9.15 1.72
C PHE A 199 -37.41 -10.52 2.32
N GLN A 200 -38.69 -10.87 2.40
CA GLN A 200 -39.15 -12.23 2.60
C GLN A 200 -40.20 -12.52 1.54
N ASN A 201 -39.94 -13.57 0.75
CA ASN A 201 -40.88 -14.58 0.28
C ASN A 201 -40.39 -15.14 -1.06
N PHE A 202 -39.69 -16.27 -1.02
CA PHE A 202 -39.60 -17.15 -2.19
C PHE A 202 -39.23 -18.57 -1.77
N VAL A 203 -40.21 -19.43 -1.56
CA VAL A 203 -40.02 -20.88 -1.70
C VAL A 203 -41.29 -21.47 -2.30
N SER A 204 -41.16 -22.02 -3.51
CA SER A 204 -42.16 -22.90 -4.10
C SER A 204 -41.55 -24.27 -4.42
N LYS A 205 -42.43 -25.26 -4.43
CA LYS A 205 -42.25 -26.72 -4.50
C LYS A 205 -41.06 -27.18 -5.35
N LEU A 206 -40.05 -27.74 -4.68
CA LEU A 206 -38.94 -28.46 -5.30
C LEU A 206 -39.05 -29.97 -5.06
N ASN A 207 -38.71 -30.75 -6.09
CA ASN A 207 -38.69 -32.21 -6.07
C ASN A 207 -37.54 -32.73 -5.18
N PHE A 208 -37.89 -33.27 -4.00
CA PHE A 208 -36.93 -33.69 -2.96
C PHE A 208 -35.87 -34.71 -3.39
N LYS A 209 -36.12 -35.53 -4.43
CA LYS A 209 -35.14 -36.51 -4.93
C LYS A 209 -33.99 -35.87 -5.73
N LEU A 210 -34.27 -34.83 -6.51
CA LEU A 210 -33.24 -34.12 -7.27
C LEU A 210 -32.40 -33.23 -6.34
N ILE A 211 -33.04 -32.66 -5.31
CA ILE A 211 -32.39 -31.87 -4.27
C ILE A 211 -31.33 -32.68 -3.53
N GLY A 212 -31.61 -33.96 -3.20
CA GLY A 212 -30.66 -34.79 -2.45
C GLY A 212 -29.31 -34.96 -3.17
N ILE A 213 -29.33 -35.16 -4.49
CA ILE A 213 -28.12 -35.33 -5.31
C ILE A 213 -27.37 -33.99 -5.43
N ILE A 214 -28.11 -32.90 -5.67
CA ILE A 214 -27.52 -31.55 -5.76
C ILE A 214 -26.90 -31.15 -4.41
N LEU A 215 -27.58 -31.43 -3.30
CA LEU A 215 -27.09 -31.12 -1.95
C LEU A 215 -25.84 -31.95 -1.59
N SER A 216 -25.82 -33.22 -1.96
CA SER A 216 -24.65 -34.10 -1.81
C SER A 216 -23.43 -33.56 -2.58
N ALA A 217 -23.62 -33.16 -3.84
CA ALA A 217 -22.56 -32.58 -4.65
C ALA A 217 -22.08 -31.23 -4.09
N LEU A 218 -22.99 -30.40 -3.59
CA LEU A 218 -22.69 -29.09 -3.03
C LEU A 218 -21.94 -29.21 -1.69
N ILE A 219 -22.30 -30.17 -0.84
CA ILE A 219 -21.54 -30.50 0.38
C ILE A 219 -20.13 -30.95 0.03
N LEU A 220 -19.96 -31.83 -0.97
CA LEU A 220 -18.64 -32.27 -1.41
C LEU A 220 -17.80 -31.10 -1.94
N MET A 221 -18.41 -30.20 -2.71
CA MET A 221 -17.79 -28.99 -3.23
C MET A 221 -17.34 -28.06 -2.10
N VAL A 222 -18.17 -27.85 -1.07
CA VAL A 222 -17.83 -27.06 0.12
C VAL A 222 -16.66 -27.68 0.88
N ILE A 223 -16.62 -29.00 1.03
CA ILE A 223 -15.50 -29.70 1.67
C ILE A 223 -14.19 -29.50 0.90
N VAL A 224 -14.24 -29.58 -0.44
CA VAL A 224 -13.07 -29.33 -1.30
C VAL A 224 -12.61 -27.89 -1.20
N ILE A 225 -13.53 -26.91 -1.27
CA ILE A 225 -13.22 -25.48 -1.08
C ILE A 225 -12.61 -25.25 0.31
N PHE A 226 -13.16 -25.85 1.36
CA PHE A 226 -12.63 -25.73 2.72
C PHE A 226 -11.21 -26.31 2.85
N LEU A 227 -10.93 -27.45 2.21
CA LEU A 227 -9.59 -28.03 2.18
C LEU A 227 -8.60 -27.15 1.43
N ILE A 228 -9.00 -26.54 0.30
CA ILE A 228 -8.18 -25.57 -0.43
C ILE A 228 -7.88 -24.36 0.46
N ILE A 229 -8.90 -23.74 1.08
CA ILE A 229 -8.72 -22.61 2.00
C ILE A 229 -7.80 -22.98 3.17
N LYS A 230 -7.98 -24.16 3.77
CA LYS A 230 -7.17 -24.61 4.91
C LYS A 230 -5.71 -24.86 4.53
N LEU A 231 -5.45 -25.33 3.31
CA LEU A 231 -4.09 -25.49 2.78
C LEU A 231 -3.46 -24.14 2.41
N SER A 232 -4.24 -23.21 1.86
CA SER A 232 -3.79 -21.85 1.53
C SER A 232 -3.55 -20.96 2.76
N ARG A 233 -4.18 -21.23 3.90
CA ARG A 233 -4.02 -20.43 5.14
C ARG A 233 -2.71 -20.66 5.89
N LYS A 234 -1.80 -21.51 5.41
CA LYS A 234 -0.55 -21.84 6.11
C LYS A 234 0.63 -20.98 5.63
N LYS A 235 0.54 -19.67 5.83
CA LYS A 235 1.66 -18.71 5.94
C LYS A 235 1.08 -17.34 6.27
N THR A 236 0.85 -17.08 7.55
CA THR A 236 0.78 -15.69 8.04
C THR A 236 2.18 -15.10 7.86
N SER A 237 2.34 -14.18 6.91
CA SER A 237 3.51 -13.32 6.84
C SER A 237 3.59 -12.55 8.16
N SER A 238 4.66 -12.80 8.90
CA SER A 238 5.00 -12.00 10.06
C SER A 238 5.48 -10.65 9.54
N PHE A 239 4.82 -9.57 9.94
CA PHE A 239 5.36 -8.22 9.85
C PHE A 239 6.64 -8.20 10.69
N LYS A 240 7.80 -8.34 10.04
CA LYS A 240 9.10 -8.20 10.66
C LYS A 240 9.65 -6.84 10.29
N THR A 241 9.78 -5.99 11.30
CA THR A 241 10.47 -4.71 11.19
C THR A 241 11.95 -4.99 11.46
N ASP A 242 12.72 -5.23 10.41
CA ASP A 242 14.17 -5.32 10.53
C ASP A 242 14.73 -3.89 10.50
N ASN A 243 14.98 -3.36 11.70
CA ASN A 243 15.82 -2.18 11.91
C ASN A 243 17.28 -2.62 11.77
N ASP A 244 17.78 -2.62 10.54
CA ASP A 244 19.18 -2.35 10.19
C ASP A 244 19.28 -2.46 8.66
N SER A 245 19.48 -1.32 8.01
CA SER A 245 19.51 -1.20 6.55
C SER A 245 20.64 -2.03 5.93
N LEU A 246 20.29 -3.15 5.30
CA LEU A 246 21.04 -3.84 4.25
C LEU A 246 20.01 -4.51 3.32
N ARG A 247 19.98 -4.12 2.04
CA ARG A 247 19.32 -4.90 0.96
C ARG A 247 19.54 -6.41 1.19
N PRO A 248 18.56 -7.28 0.89
CA PRO A 248 18.75 -8.72 1.10
C PRO A 248 19.98 -9.20 0.32
N SER A 249 20.80 -10.07 0.94
CA SER A 249 21.91 -10.76 0.29
C SER A 249 21.47 -11.57 -0.95
N ASP A 250 20.17 -11.81 -1.08
CA ASP A 250 19.49 -12.28 -2.29
C ASP A 250 18.34 -11.32 -2.61
N GLY A 251 18.70 -10.10 -3.02
CA GLY A 251 17.80 -9.02 -3.39
C GLY A 251 16.88 -9.39 -4.55
N PHE A 252 15.73 -8.72 -4.58
CA PHE A 252 14.57 -8.93 -5.47
C PHE A 252 14.82 -8.74 -6.98
N ALA A 253 16.08 -8.66 -7.37
CA ALA A 253 16.55 -8.30 -8.67
C ALA A 253 17.67 -9.28 -9.03
N ASP A 254 17.32 -10.33 -9.77
CA ASP A 254 18.36 -11.16 -10.37
C ASP A 254 19.25 -10.27 -11.25
N ILE A 255 20.46 -10.74 -11.52
CA ILE A 255 21.42 -9.97 -12.32
C ILE A 255 20.85 -9.62 -13.71
N GLU A 256 19.92 -10.43 -14.25
CA GLU A 256 19.22 -10.16 -15.51
C GLU A 256 18.28 -8.97 -15.40
N TYR A 257 17.56 -8.85 -14.29
CA TYR A 257 16.68 -7.74 -13.99
C TYR A 257 17.44 -6.42 -13.82
N LEU A 258 18.53 -6.43 -13.05
CA LEU A 258 19.36 -5.23 -12.88
C LEU A 258 19.96 -4.77 -14.22
N LYS A 259 20.28 -5.74 -15.10
CA LYS A 259 20.72 -5.46 -16.47
C LYS A 259 19.65 -4.76 -17.29
N GLU A 260 18.42 -5.25 -17.26
CA GLU A 260 17.32 -4.68 -18.03
C GLU A 260 16.97 -3.27 -17.52
N LEU A 261 16.97 -3.07 -16.21
CA LEU A 261 16.71 -1.77 -15.59
C LEU A 261 17.81 -0.75 -15.92
N ALA A 262 19.09 -1.14 -15.81
CA ALA A 262 20.21 -0.27 -16.19
C ALA A 262 20.14 0.13 -17.67
N LYS A 263 19.76 -0.79 -18.57
CA LYS A 263 19.56 -0.47 -19.99
C LYS A 263 18.40 0.49 -20.23
N ASN A 264 17.31 0.36 -19.47
CA ASN A 264 16.16 1.26 -19.56
C ASN A 264 16.48 2.67 -19.04
N LEU A 265 17.26 2.79 -17.97
CA LEU A 265 17.72 4.08 -17.46
C LEU A 265 18.70 4.74 -18.45
N ALA A 266 19.65 3.97 -19.00
CA ALA A 266 20.56 4.46 -20.02
C ALA A 266 19.84 4.93 -21.29
N SER A 267 18.77 4.25 -21.72
CA SER A 267 17.97 4.67 -22.88
C SER A 267 17.13 5.94 -22.63
N LYS A 268 17.10 6.43 -21.39
CA LYS A 268 16.50 7.71 -20.99
C LYS A 268 17.56 8.79 -20.73
N ASP A 269 18.75 8.62 -21.27
CA ASP A 269 19.88 9.55 -21.16
C ASP A 269 20.36 9.80 -19.71
N TRP A 270 20.21 8.80 -18.83
CA TRP A 270 20.83 8.87 -17.50
C TRP A 270 22.33 8.62 -17.58
N GLU A 271 23.10 9.38 -16.80
CA GLU A 271 24.55 9.20 -16.71
C GLU A 271 24.90 7.88 -15.97
N VAL A 272 26.01 7.25 -16.36
CA VAL A 272 26.40 5.92 -15.87
C VAL A 272 26.61 5.93 -14.35
N GLU A 273 27.18 7.02 -13.81
CA GLU A 273 27.40 7.22 -12.38
C GLU A 273 26.07 7.37 -11.62
N GLU A 274 25.07 8.02 -12.22
CA GLU A 274 23.73 8.18 -11.62
C GLU A 274 23.01 6.83 -11.57
N ILE A 275 23.10 6.04 -12.64
CA ILE A 275 22.55 4.68 -12.70
C ILE A 275 23.24 3.77 -11.66
N ALA A 276 24.58 3.84 -11.56
CA ALA A 276 25.34 3.06 -10.57
C ALA A 276 24.95 3.41 -9.14
N LYS A 277 24.75 4.70 -8.86
CA LYS A 277 24.30 5.18 -7.56
C LYS A 277 22.86 4.74 -7.25
N GLU A 278 21.94 4.90 -8.20
CA GLU A 278 20.53 4.53 -8.07
C GLU A 278 20.34 3.02 -7.88
N LEU A 279 21.09 2.22 -8.64
CA LEU A 279 21.05 0.77 -8.55
C LEU A 279 21.95 0.21 -7.44
N GLU A 280 22.74 1.06 -6.77
CA GLU A 280 23.82 0.71 -5.83
C GLU A 280 24.72 -0.43 -6.34
N LEU A 281 25.05 -0.39 -7.63
CA LEU A 281 25.95 -1.34 -8.26
C LEU A 281 27.33 -0.70 -8.49
N PRO A 282 28.43 -1.47 -8.47
CA PRO A 282 29.74 -0.95 -8.84
C PRO A 282 29.69 -0.31 -10.24
N LEU A 283 30.32 0.85 -10.41
CA LEU A 283 30.33 1.59 -11.67
C LEU A 283 30.76 0.71 -12.86
N GLU A 284 31.79 -0.10 -12.65
CA GLU A 284 32.32 -1.09 -13.60
C GLU A 284 31.29 -2.14 -14.03
N THR A 285 30.35 -2.48 -13.13
CA THR A 285 29.27 -3.42 -13.45
C THR A 285 28.26 -2.76 -14.38
N ILE A 286 27.88 -1.50 -14.12
CA ILE A 286 26.96 -0.76 -14.98
C ILE A 286 27.60 -0.46 -16.34
N GLN A 287 28.87 -0.07 -16.38
CA GLN A 287 29.62 0.14 -17.63
C GLN A 287 29.61 -1.11 -18.50
N ARG A 288 29.87 -2.30 -17.93
CA ARG A 288 29.79 -3.58 -18.66
C ARG A 288 28.40 -3.92 -19.18
N ILE A 289 27.35 -3.47 -18.49
CA ILE A 289 25.96 -3.74 -18.88
C ILE A 289 25.54 -2.85 -20.05
N ILE A 290 25.95 -1.58 -20.04
CA ILE A 290 25.56 -0.56 -21.02
C ILE A 290 26.45 -0.63 -22.26
N ALA A 291 27.76 -0.82 -22.08
CA ALA A 291 28.77 -0.78 -23.14
C ALA A 291 29.72 -1.99 -23.06
N PRO A 292 29.24 -3.21 -23.39
CA PRO A 292 30.03 -4.45 -23.26
C PRO A 292 31.27 -4.49 -24.17
N ASP A 293 31.30 -3.68 -25.23
CA ASP A 293 32.36 -3.72 -26.25
C ASP A 293 33.59 -2.86 -25.89
N LEU A 294 33.47 -1.96 -24.90
CA LEU A 294 34.57 -1.06 -24.51
C LEU A 294 35.73 -1.78 -23.78
N GLU A 295 35.46 -2.91 -23.11
CA GLU A 295 36.51 -3.72 -22.47
C GLU A 295 37.35 -4.50 -23.50
N GLN A 296 36.76 -4.90 -24.64
CA GLN A 296 37.51 -5.62 -25.69
C GLN A 296 38.55 -4.72 -26.36
N GLU A 297 38.31 -3.41 -26.44
CA GLU A 297 39.29 -2.45 -26.96
C GLU A 297 40.41 -2.15 -25.95
N LEU A 298 40.13 -2.18 -24.64
CA LEU A 298 41.12 -1.94 -23.58
C LEU A 298 42.01 -3.15 -23.31
N GLU A 299 41.54 -4.38 -23.50
CA GLU A 299 42.37 -5.60 -23.36
C GLU A 299 43.32 -5.83 -24.55
N HIS A 300 43.10 -5.14 -25.67
CA HIS A 300 43.93 -5.22 -26.87
C HIS A 300 44.92 -4.04 -27.02
N MET A 301 45.02 -3.17 -26.03
CA MET A 301 46.03 -2.10 -25.91
C MET A 301 47.11 -2.47 -24.89
#